data_AF-A0A380L8M7-F1
#
_entry.id   AF-A0A380L8M7-F1
#
_cell.length_a   1.000
_cell.length_b   1.000
_cell.length_c   1.000
_cell.angle_alpha   90.00
_cell.angle_beta   90.00
_cell.angle_gamma   90.00
#
_symmetry.space_group_name_H-M   'P 1'
#
loop_
_entity.id
_entity.type
_entity.pdbx_description
1 polymer ?
#
loop_
_entity_poly.entity_id
_entity_poly.type
_entity_poly.pdbx_seq_one_letter_code
_entity_poly.pdbx_strand_id
1 'polypeptide(L)'
;MTSYFEQCLERHYQNYLFTHKMYAHSLDLQASLFSAAKEEIDTLVKKFKATGYPLAELTYYSQIYKNKINRFYFAQVSPVMC
;
A
#
# COMPACT_ATOMS: atom_id res chain seq x y z
N MET A 1 -17.90 7.42 9.62
CA MET A 1 -17.14 6.37 10.33
C MET A 1 -16.26 5.70 9.30
N THR A 2 -14.94 5.80 9.43
CA THR A 2 -13.99 5.05 8.59
C THR A 2 -14.06 3.58 8.97
N SER A 3 -14.13 2.69 7.99
CA SER A 3 -14.27 1.26 8.28
C SER A 3 -13.01 0.69 8.92
N TYR A 4 -13.14 -0.39 9.69
CA TYR A 4 -11.98 -1.02 10.31
C TYR A 4 -10.97 -1.53 9.26
N PHE A 5 -11.45 -2.02 8.11
CA PHE A 5 -10.58 -2.41 7.00
C PHE A 5 -9.80 -1.22 6.43
N GLU A 6 -10.46 -0.08 6.24
CA GLU A 6 -9.82 1.16 5.81
C GLU A 6 -8.74 1.62 6.80
N GLN A 7 -9.00 1.52 8.11
CA GLN A 7 -8.01 1.86 9.15
C GLN A 7 -6.78 0.95 9.10
N CYS A 8 -6.97 -0.36 8.86
CA CYS A 8 -5.85 -1.28 8.67
C CYS A 8 -5.00 -0.91 7.45
N LEU A 9 -5.64 -0.54 6.34
CA LEU A 9 -4.93 -0.12 5.13
C LEU A 9 -4.21 1.23 5.30
N GLU A 10 -4.79 2.18 6.03
CA GLU A 10 -4.12 3.44 6.35
C GLU A 10 -2.86 3.20 7.17
N ARG A 11 -2.94 2.36 8.22
CA ARG A 11 -1.76 2.00 9.01
C ARG A 11 -0.68 1.33 8.16
N HIS A 12 -1.07 0.41 7.27
CA HIS A 12 -0.16 -0.22 6.33
C HIS A 12 0.53 0.80 5.42
N TYR A 13 -0.23 1.76 4.89
CA TYR A 13 0.31 2.81 4.05
C TYR A 13 1.27 3.75 4.80
N GLN A 14 0.95 4.14 6.03
CA GLN A 14 1.85 4.96 6.85
C GLN A 14 3.16 4.22 7.16
N ASN A 15 3.10 2.92 7.45
CA ASN A 15 4.30 2.10 7.63
C ASN A 15 5.13 2.04 6.35
N TYR A 16 4.50 1.86 5.19
CA TYR A 16 5.17 1.90 3.90
C TYR A 16 5.92 3.22 3.68
N LEU A 17 5.25 4.37 3.94
CA LEU A 17 5.88 5.69 3.80
C LEU A 17 7.08 5.87 4.75
N PHE A 18 6.95 5.41 5.99
CA PHE A 18 8.02 5.47 6.98
C PHE A 18 9.22 4.62 6.54
N THR A 19 8.99 3.35 6.21
CA THR A 19 10.05 2.42 5.81
C THR A 19 10.72 2.83 4.50
N HIS A 20 9.96 3.37 3.54
CA HIS A 20 10.53 3.87 2.28
C HIS A 20 11.56 4.99 2.53
N LYS A 21 11.32 5.87 3.50
CA LYS A 21 12.29 6.90 3.90
C LYS A 21 13.54 6.29 4.53
N MET A 22 13.42 5.22 5.30
CA MET A 22 14.58 4.51 5.85
C MET A 22 15.45 3.89 4.75
N TYR A 23 14.82 3.46 3.66
CA TYR A 23 15.50 2.93 2.47
C TYR A 23 15.88 4.00 1.45
N ALA A 24 15.95 5.29 1.83
CA ALA A 24 16.27 6.40 0.92
C ALA A 24 17.52 6.18 0.05
N HIS A 25 18.49 5.44 0.56
CA HIS A 25 19.78 5.20 -0.11
C HIS A 25 19.87 3.90 -0.91
N SER A 26 18.78 3.12 -1.02
CA SER A 26 18.78 1.85 -1.75
C SER A 26 17.51 1.70 -2.60
N LEU A 27 17.67 1.87 -3.90
CA LEU A 27 16.59 1.70 -4.88
C LEU A 27 16.06 0.26 -4.90
N ASP A 28 16.92 -0.74 -4.74
CA ASP A 28 16.51 -2.15 -4.69
C ASP A 28 15.62 -2.46 -3.49
N LEU A 29 15.95 -1.90 -2.32
CA LEU A 29 15.13 -2.03 -1.12
C LEU A 29 13.80 -1.28 -1.27
N GLN A 30 13.79 -0.10 -1.90
CA GLN A 30 12.55 0.63 -2.20
C GLN A 30 11.64 -0.13 -3.18
N ALA A 31 12.20 -0.70 -4.25
CA ALA A 31 11.47 -1.49 -5.23
C ALA A 31 10.91 -2.78 -4.62
N SER A 32 11.71 -3.44 -3.78
CA SER A 32 11.29 -4.62 -3.02
C SER A 32 10.17 -4.29 -2.04
N LEU A 33 10.30 -3.19 -1.29
CA LEU A 33 9.27 -2.68 -0.38
C LEU A 33 7.97 -2.34 -1.13
N PHE A 34 8.06 -1.69 -2.29
CA PHE A 34 6.91 -1.37 -3.14
C PHE A 34 6.12 -2.62 -3.55
N SER A 35 6.83 -3.66 -3.99
CA SER A 35 6.23 -4.93 -4.41
C SER A 35 5.58 -5.64 -3.21
N ALA A 36 6.32 -5.76 -2.11
CA ALA A 36 5.84 -6.38 -0.87
C ALA A 36 4.59 -5.67 -0.31
N ALA A 37 4.58 -4.33 -0.29
CA ALA A 37 3.46 -3.57 0.23
C ALA A 37 2.15 -3.83 -0.54
N LYS A 38 2.22 -4.12 -1.85
CA LYS A 38 1.04 -4.48 -2.65
C LYS A 38 0.56 -5.89 -2.36
N GLU A 39 1.48 -6.85 -2.22
CA GLU A 39 1.16 -8.23 -1.86
C GLU A 39 0.56 -8.35 -0.46
N GLU A 40 1.03 -7.52 0.48
CA GLU A 40 0.47 -7.43 1.83
C GLU A 40 -0.98 -6.93 1.81
N ILE A 41 -1.33 -5.96 0.95
CA ILE A 41 -2.73 -5.55 0.74
C ILE A 41 -3.57 -6.74 0.25
N ASP A 42 -3.07 -7.52 -0.72
CA ASP A 42 -3.79 -8.70 -1.21
C ASP A 42 -3.98 -9.77 -0.13
N THR A 43 -2.98 -9.91 0.75
CA THR A 43 -3.06 -10.80 1.91
C THR A 43 -4.10 -10.31 2.92
N LEU A 44 -4.16 -9.00 3.19
CA LEU A 44 -5.18 -8.40 4.04
C LEU A 44 -6.59 -8.61 3.46
N VAL A 45 -6.79 -8.37 2.16
CA VAL A 45 -8.07 -8.63 1.48
C VAL A 45 -8.50 -10.08 1.65
N LYS A 46 -7.60 -11.04 1.44
CA LYS A 46 -7.90 -12.48 1.63
C LYS A 46 -8.32 -12.79 3.07
N LYS A 47 -7.60 -12.24 4.06
CA LYS A 47 -7.92 -12.43 5.49
C LYS A 47 -9.29 -11.88 5.84
N PHE A 48 -9.59 -10.64 5.47
CA PHE A 48 -10.89 -10.01 5.76
C PHE A 48 -12.04 -10.66 4.99
N LYS A 49 -11.80 -11.09 3.75
CA LYS A 49 -12.79 -11.88 3.00
C LYS A 49 -13.15 -13.17 3.75
N ALA A 50 -12.15 -13.86 4.32
CA ALA A 50 -12.38 -15.07 5.11
C ALA A 50 -13.18 -14.82 6.40
N THR A 51 -13.14 -13.59 6.95
CA THR A 51 -13.95 -13.22 8.13
C THR A 51 -15.34 -12.67 7.77
N GLY A 52 -15.75 -12.74 6.49
CA GLY A 52 -17.09 -12.31 6.05
C GLY A 52 -17.25 -10.82 5.75
N TYR A 53 -16.15 -10.05 5.58
CA TYR A 53 -16.27 -8.64 5.20
C TYR A 53 -16.91 -8.46 3.82
N PRO A 54 -17.66 -7.35 3.60
CA PRO A 54 -18.28 -7.05 2.31
C PRO A 54 -17.24 -6.94 1.17
N LEU A 55 -17.40 -7.75 0.12
CA LEU A 55 -16.44 -7.78 -1.00
C LEU A 55 -16.30 -6.43 -1.72
N ALA A 56 -17.40 -5.68 -1.86
CA ALA A 56 -17.40 -4.37 -2.50
C ALA A 56 -16.48 -3.40 -1.76
N GLU A 57 -16.55 -3.40 -0.42
CA GLU A 57 -15.73 -2.57 0.44
C GLU A 57 -14.25 -2.96 0.38
N LEU A 58 -13.97 -4.27 0.44
CA LEU A 58 -12.61 -4.79 0.29
C LEU A 58 -11.97 -4.39 -1.04
N THR A 59 -12.74 -4.50 -2.13
CA THR A 59 -12.29 -4.14 -3.48
C THR A 59 -12.04 -2.64 -3.59
N TYR A 60 -12.99 -1.82 -3.13
CA TYR A 60 -12.92 -0.37 -3.19
C TYR A 60 -11.70 0.18 -2.45
N TYR A 61 -11.54 -0.16 -1.17
CA TYR A 61 -10.43 0.39 -0.39
C TYR A 61 -9.08 -0.20 -0.81
N SER A 62 -8.98 -1.50 -1.10
CA SER A 62 -7.71 -2.06 -1.56
C SER A 62 -7.19 -1.37 -2.83
N GLN A 63 -8.08 -1.04 -3.77
CA GLN A 63 -7.71 -0.30 -4.99
C GLN A 63 -7.25 1.13 -4.67
N ILE A 64 -7.92 1.84 -3.77
CA ILE A 64 -7.50 3.18 -3.32
C ILE A 64 -6.07 3.13 -2.76
N TYR A 65 -5.78 2.19 -1.86
CA TYR A 65 -4.48 2.13 -1.21
C TYR A 65 -3.36 1.64 -2.12
N LYS A 66 -3.62 0.68 -3.02
CA LYS A 66 -2.67 0.33 -4.09
C LYS A 66 -2.35 1.53 -4.98
N ASN A 67 -3.35 2.37 -5.29
CA ASN A 67 -3.13 3.60 -6.04
C ASN A 67 -2.33 4.64 -5.26
N LYS A 68 -2.56 4.80 -3.95
CA LYS A 68 -1.73 5.67 -3.08
C LYS A 68 -0.26 5.23 -3.12
N ILE A 69 0.01 3.93 -2.94
CA ILE A 69 1.36 3.35 -3.01
C ILE A 69 2.01 3.58 -4.38
N ASN A 70 1.31 3.28 -5.48
CA ASN A 70 1.79 3.50 -6.84
C ASN A 70 2.17 4.97 -7.07
N ARG A 71 1.25 5.89 -6.76
CA ARG A 71 1.48 7.33 -6.94
C ARG A 71 2.68 7.80 -6.14
N PHE A 72 2.79 7.37 -4.88
CA PHE A 72 3.94 7.73 -4.05
C PHE A 72 5.25 7.22 -4.64
N TYR A 73 5.33 5.92 -4.96
CA TYR A 73 6.56 5.31 -5.49
C TYR A 73 7.02 5.99 -6.78
N PHE A 74 6.15 6.12 -7.78
CA PHE A 74 6.52 6.71 -9.06
C PHE A 74 6.78 8.21 -9.00
N ALA A 75 6.19 8.95 -8.05
CA ALA A 75 6.54 10.34 -7.82
C ALA A 75 7.98 10.50 -7.31
N GLN A 76 8.52 9.51 -6.58
CA GLN A 76 9.91 9.52 -6.12
C GLN A 76 10.90 9.08 -7.21
N VAL A 77 10.46 8.20 -8.12
CA VAL A 77 11.28 7.73 -9.26
C VAL A 77 11.33 8.76 -10.40
N SER A 78 10.38 9.71 -10.45
CA SER A 78 10.28 10.72 -11.50
C SER A 78 10.65 12.15 -11.04
N PRO A 79 11.94 12.43 -10.85
CA PRO A 79 12.47 13.77 -11.10
C PRO A 79 13.57 13.81 -12.18
N VAL A 80 13.73 12.75 -12.99
CA VAL A 80 14.71 12.71 -14.10
C VAL A 80 13.97 12.55 -15.43
N MET A 81 13.51 13.67 -16.00
CA MET A 81 13.24 13.90 -17.43
C MET A 81 13.02 15.41 -17.60
N CYS A 82 14.09 16.18 -17.44
CA CYS A 82 14.32 17.53 -17.99
C CYS A 82 15.82 17.67 -18.24
#